data_AF-A0A291BX06-F1
#
_entry.id   AF-A0A291BX06-F1
#
_cell.length_a   1.000
_cell.length_b   1.000
_cell.length_c   1.000
_cell.angle_alpha   90.00
_cell.angle_beta   90.00
_cell.angle_gamma   90.00
#
_symmetry.space_group_name_H-M   'P 1'
#
loop_
_entity.id
_entity.type
_entity.pdbx_description
1 polymer ?
#
loop_
_entity_poly.entity_id
_entity_poly.type
_entity_poly.pdbx_seq_one_letter_code
_entity_poly.pdbx_strand_id
1 'polypeptide(L)'
;MKKIGMGLLLLMAVVGLAACNNDDNKKETVEKEKVGQSDSKKETEKTDDASQPSTDEKKVTENKNTKEEKTEDMFNSLRSEVKDTMSAEKVKTIFTDTEAKAIKREDTIVSINGFELDEVTDFHSDFEIPFKGNTDKGGVVLAEFTVENKGKEPVYFTPSINLTFTGATNSYSSTKSLLSDESKDFSSMVTSKKFKINAGEKVTGNAAYAIDLAGLEKIEKEGLITAEVPAAFSKEDSFKREDMIGEDELVNLAMNEKGSDKNTSEAKLYKDKVTLENWGEKTLLQENTALNKKEKIGKTEVTLEGYQFTEFKPNEDKASRFSSFENGVVLLTAKFKLDNQGDYDISLTSSSSTLLVNNGSQKTLSEGMLVKSPASGKLEQGKSGDWIQVFVLDKEQYDKIWKDKSFVLETRLLDYDTSASIEKGKTATFEWKK
;
A
#
# COMPACT_ATOMS: atom_id res chain seq x y z
N MET A 1 5.96 -38.33 -50.47
CA MET A 1 4.88 -39.21 -50.94
C MET A 1 4.07 -39.72 -49.75
N LYS A 2 2.87 -39.18 -49.53
CA LYS A 2 1.66 -39.90 -49.07
C LYS A 2 0.49 -38.91 -49.15
N LYS A 3 -0.56 -39.33 -49.83
CA LYS A 3 -1.76 -38.57 -50.21
C LYS A 3 -2.76 -38.54 -49.04
N ILE A 4 -3.36 -37.37 -48.80
CA ILE A 4 -4.65 -37.18 -48.12
C ILE A 4 -5.22 -35.92 -48.78
N GLY A 5 -6.39 -35.84 -49.38
CA GLY A 5 -7.65 -36.53 -49.14
C GLY A 5 -8.71 -35.43 -48.99
N MET A 6 -9.32 -35.06 -50.12
CA MET A 6 -10.27 -33.98 -50.33
C MET A 6 -11.61 -34.27 -49.61
N GLY A 7 -12.16 -33.28 -48.90
CA GLY A 7 -13.45 -33.38 -48.20
C GLY A 7 -14.04 -32.00 -47.91
N LEU A 8 -14.83 -31.51 -48.87
CA LEU A 8 -15.57 -30.26 -48.91
C LEU A 8 -16.86 -30.38 -48.09
N LEU A 9 -17.19 -29.42 -47.21
CA LEU A 9 -18.59 -29.14 -46.87
C LEU A 9 -18.80 -27.67 -46.49
N LEU A 10 -19.64 -27.02 -47.29
CA LEU A 10 -20.18 -25.66 -47.15
C LEU A 10 -21.02 -25.51 -45.87
N LEU A 11 -20.99 -24.32 -45.26
CA LEU A 11 -22.21 -23.72 -44.69
C LEU A 11 -22.17 -22.19 -44.86
N MET A 12 -23.32 -21.66 -45.28
CA MET A 12 -23.52 -20.34 -45.89
C MET A 12 -23.52 -19.17 -44.89
N ALA A 13 -23.00 -18.03 -45.36
CA ALA A 13 -23.23 -16.71 -44.82
C ALA A 13 -24.57 -16.13 -45.32
N VAL A 14 -25.28 -15.41 -44.46
CA VAL A 14 -26.32 -14.44 -44.87
C VAL A 14 -25.97 -13.10 -44.27
N VAL A 15 -25.60 -12.16 -45.14
CA VAL A 15 -25.45 -10.73 -44.88
C VAL A 15 -26.76 -10.06 -45.32
N GLY A 16 -27.33 -9.23 -44.45
CA GLY A 16 -28.41 -8.32 -44.80
C GLY A 16 -27.97 -6.88 -44.60
N LEU A 17 -27.68 -6.18 -45.69
CA LEU A 17 -27.63 -4.72 -45.79
C LEU A 17 -28.87 -4.27 -46.57
N ALA A 18 -29.54 -3.24 -46.08
CA ALA A 18 -30.30 -2.31 -46.93
C ALA A 18 -30.17 -0.90 -46.33
N ALA A 19 -29.81 0.04 -47.19
CA ALA A 19 -29.38 1.41 -46.92
C ALA A 19 -30.43 2.44 -47.34
N CYS A 20 -30.07 3.73 -47.11
CA CYS A 20 -30.55 5.02 -47.67
C CYS A 20 -31.01 5.96 -46.53
N ASN A 21 -30.28 7.00 -46.08
CA ASN A 21 -29.51 8.11 -46.68
C ASN A 21 -30.34 9.37 -47.02
N ASN A 22 -29.83 10.53 -46.55
CA ASN A 22 -30.08 11.95 -46.93
C ASN A 22 -31.44 12.60 -46.55
N ASP A 23 -31.58 13.90 -46.25
CA ASP A 23 -30.71 15.10 -46.36
C ASP A 23 -31.22 16.25 -45.46
N ASP A 24 -30.36 17.26 -45.30
CA ASP A 24 -30.50 18.57 -44.62
C ASP A 24 -31.79 19.40 -44.91
N ASN A 25 -32.26 20.18 -43.92
CA ASN A 25 -32.36 21.65 -44.03
C ASN A 25 -32.83 22.42 -42.77
N LYS A 26 -32.21 23.60 -42.61
CA LYS A 26 -32.47 24.72 -41.67
C LYS A 26 -33.87 25.35 -41.84
N LYS A 27 -34.46 25.88 -40.75
CA LYS A 27 -34.55 27.34 -40.46
C LYS A 27 -35.43 27.69 -39.26
N GLU A 28 -34.98 28.73 -38.56
CA GLU A 28 -35.65 29.56 -37.55
C GLU A 28 -37.01 30.12 -38.02
N THR A 29 -37.91 30.38 -37.06
CA THR A 29 -38.43 31.76 -36.85
C THR A 29 -39.06 31.95 -35.46
N VAL A 30 -38.81 33.13 -34.90
CA VAL A 30 -39.31 33.73 -33.65
C VAL A 30 -40.43 34.73 -33.97
N GLU A 31 -41.16 35.15 -32.92
CA GLU A 31 -42.06 36.32 -32.80
C GLU A 31 -43.57 36.03 -32.96
N LYS A 32 -44.53 36.61 -32.20
CA LYS A 32 -44.55 37.63 -31.12
C LYS A 32 -45.97 37.69 -30.52
N GLU A 33 -46.05 38.20 -29.27
CA GLU A 33 -47.09 39.10 -28.70
C GLU A 33 -48.55 38.61 -28.49
N LYS A 34 -49.36 39.08 -27.53
CA LYS A 34 -49.27 39.84 -26.25
C LYS A 34 -50.72 40.04 -25.74
N VAL A 35 -50.86 40.54 -24.50
CA VAL A 35 -52.05 41.20 -23.86
C VAL A 35 -53.11 40.21 -23.33
N GLY A 36 -53.43 40.14 -22.02
CA GLY A 36 -53.95 41.18 -21.09
C GLY A 36 -55.50 41.08 -21.13
N GLN A 37 -56.33 41.14 -20.09
CA GLN A 37 -56.35 41.73 -18.74
C GLN A 37 -57.74 41.38 -18.15
N SER A 38 -57.91 41.38 -16.82
CA SER A 38 -59.11 41.84 -16.05
C SER A 38 -59.09 41.20 -14.65
N ASP A 39 -58.71 41.92 -13.58
CA ASP A 39 -59.58 42.74 -12.69
C ASP A 39 -60.58 41.89 -11.88
N SER A 40 -60.84 42.05 -10.57
CA SER A 40 -60.43 43.04 -9.55
C SER A 40 -60.98 42.58 -8.18
N LYS A 41 -60.28 42.94 -7.08
CA LYS A 41 -60.79 43.36 -5.73
C LYS A 41 -61.63 42.36 -4.88
N LYS A 42 -61.58 42.34 -3.53
CA LYS A 42 -61.04 43.18 -2.44
C LYS A 42 -61.11 42.36 -1.12
N GLU A 43 -60.08 42.42 -0.24
CA GLU A 43 -60.07 43.03 1.13
C GLU A 43 -60.97 42.34 2.18
N THR A 44 -60.64 42.09 3.46
CA THR A 44 -59.53 42.36 4.43
C THR A 44 -59.86 41.44 5.65
N GLU A 45 -59.01 40.98 6.57
CA GLU A 45 -58.28 41.73 7.63
C GLU A 45 -57.50 40.74 8.54
N LYS A 46 -56.24 41.08 8.88
CA LYS A 46 -55.48 41.04 10.18
C LYS A 46 -55.64 39.81 11.13
N THR A 47 -54.63 39.26 11.82
CA THR A 47 -53.37 39.78 12.42
C THR A 47 -52.55 38.59 12.98
N ASP A 48 -51.21 38.73 13.06
CA ASP A 48 -50.18 38.19 13.98
C ASP A 48 -50.37 36.77 14.62
N ASP A 49 -49.38 35.86 14.74
CA ASP A 49 -48.01 36.04 15.20
C ASP A 49 -47.17 34.76 14.88
N ALA A 50 -45.85 34.91 15.00
CA ALA A 50 -44.73 33.98 14.91
C ALA A 50 -44.97 32.46 15.03
N SER A 51 -44.27 31.69 14.17
CA SER A 51 -43.61 30.43 14.52
C SER A 51 -42.64 29.99 13.43
N GLN A 52 -41.35 30.26 13.62
CA GLN A 52 -40.24 29.46 13.09
C GLN A 52 -40.25 28.10 13.80
N PRO A 53 -40.13 26.96 13.10
CA PRO A 53 -39.55 25.75 13.66
C PRO A 53 -38.05 25.74 13.37
N SER A 54 -37.32 25.82 14.46
CA SER A 54 -35.90 25.55 14.62
C SER A 54 -35.48 24.17 14.09
N THR A 55 -34.30 24.15 13.45
CA THR A 55 -33.24 23.12 13.50
C THR A 55 -33.58 21.74 14.06
N ASP A 56 -33.40 20.73 13.21
CA ASP A 56 -32.88 19.41 13.61
C ASP A 56 -31.79 19.00 12.61
N GLU A 57 -30.64 19.67 12.71
CA GLU A 57 -29.38 19.09 12.26
C GLU A 57 -29.02 17.95 13.22
N LYS A 58 -29.28 16.71 12.78
CA LYS A 58 -28.65 15.53 13.40
C LYS A 58 -27.15 15.59 13.15
N LYS A 59 -26.49 16.29 14.06
CA LYS A 59 -25.05 16.27 14.30
C LYS A 59 -24.64 14.80 14.56
N VAL A 60 -24.02 14.17 13.57
CA VAL A 60 -23.26 12.93 13.78
C VAL A 60 -21.97 13.34 14.48
N THR A 61 -22.05 13.46 15.81
CA THR A 61 -20.92 13.57 16.71
C THR A 61 -21.15 12.55 17.79
N GLU A 62 -20.68 11.31 17.58
CA GLU A 62 -20.38 10.33 18.63
C GLU A 62 -19.90 9.02 17.98
N ASN A 63 -18.58 8.79 18.02
CA ASN A 63 -18.00 7.44 18.18
C ASN A 63 -16.45 7.42 18.27
N LYS A 64 -15.76 8.57 18.21
CA LYS A 64 -14.29 8.57 18.36
C LYS A 64 -13.86 8.31 19.81
N ASN A 65 -14.43 9.04 20.78
CA ASN A 65 -14.08 8.90 22.21
C ASN A 65 -14.33 7.49 22.79
N THR A 66 -15.48 6.87 22.52
CA THR A 66 -15.81 5.55 23.12
C THR A 66 -14.99 4.41 22.54
N LYS A 67 -14.45 4.56 21.32
CA LYS A 67 -13.59 3.55 20.71
C LYS A 67 -12.16 3.66 21.22
N GLU A 68 -11.63 4.88 21.32
CA GLU A 68 -10.30 5.15 21.89
C GLU A 68 -10.24 4.69 23.36
N GLU A 69 -11.26 4.99 24.16
CA GLU A 69 -11.35 4.57 25.57
C GLU A 69 -11.36 3.04 25.74
N LYS A 70 -12.10 2.32 24.87
CA LYS A 70 -12.13 0.84 24.88
C LYS A 70 -10.79 0.21 24.47
N THR A 71 -10.08 0.81 23.52
CA THR A 71 -8.76 0.30 23.09
C THR A 71 -7.71 0.53 24.17
N GLU A 72 -7.77 1.66 24.88
CA GLU A 72 -6.88 1.94 26.01
C GLU A 72 -7.12 0.96 27.18
N ASP A 73 -8.38 0.70 27.53
CA ASP A 73 -8.75 -0.28 28.56
C ASP A 73 -8.23 -1.70 28.22
N MET A 74 -8.29 -2.07 26.94
CA MET A 74 -7.75 -3.34 26.46
C MET A 74 -6.22 -3.42 26.66
N PHE A 75 -5.46 -2.39 26.27
CA PHE A 75 -4.00 -2.39 26.47
C PHE A 75 -3.61 -2.40 27.95
N ASN A 76 -4.34 -1.67 28.79
CA ASN A 76 -4.15 -1.73 30.25
C ASN A 76 -4.32 -3.15 30.79
N SER A 77 -5.34 -3.89 30.31
CA SER A 77 -5.54 -5.29 30.69
C SER A 77 -4.41 -6.19 30.19
N LEU A 78 -4.00 -6.07 28.93
CA LEU A 78 -2.92 -6.87 28.34
C LEU A 78 -1.59 -6.62 29.04
N ARG A 79 -1.30 -5.37 29.40
CA ARG A 79 -0.06 -5.01 30.09
C ARG A 79 -0.01 -5.57 31.51
N SER A 80 -1.13 -5.53 32.23
CA SER A 80 -1.23 -6.17 33.55
C SER A 80 -1.00 -7.68 33.44
N GLU A 81 -1.58 -8.32 32.42
CA GLU A 81 -1.38 -9.74 32.15
C GLU A 81 0.08 -10.06 31.84
N VAL A 82 0.74 -9.30 30.95
CA VAL A 82 2.17 -9.44 30.66
C VAL A 82 3.01 -9.32 31.94
N LYS A 83 2.74 -8.31 32.78
CA LYS A 83 3.45 -8.11 34.05
C LYS A 83 3.34 -9.35 34.94
N ASP A 84 2.13 -9.86 35.13
CA ASP A 84 1.84 -10.98 36.02
C ASP A 84 2.43 -12.29 35.46
N THR A 85 2.21 -12.56 34.18
CA THR A 85 2.73 -13.75 33.47
C THR A 85 4.25 -13.80 33.50
N MET A 86 4.91 -12.65 33.32
CA MET A 86 6.38 -12.57 33.35
C MET A 86 6.96 -12.50 34.77
N SER A 87 6.11 -12.32 35.79
CA SER A 87 6.54 -11.93 37.15
C SER A 87 7.51 -10.74 37.12
N ALA A 88 7.22 -9.76 36.26
CA ALA A 88 8.08 -8.60 36.06
C ALA A 88 7.94 -7.60 37.21
N GLU A 89 9.05 -7.03 37.68
CA GLU A 89 9.00 -5.94 38.67
C GLU A 89 8.21 -4.74 38.13
N LYS A 90 8.48 -4.39 36.86
CA LYS A 90 7.95 -3.18 36.23
C LYS A 90 7.65 -3.40 34.76
N VAL A 91 6.51 -2.84 34.33
CA VAL A 91 6.16 -2.65 32.92
C VAL A 91 5.81 -1.17 32.73
N LYS A 92 6.45 -0.51 31.77
CA LYS A 92 6.30 0.92 31.48
C LYS A 92 6.02 1.10 30.00
N THR A 93 4.88 1.72 29.66
CA THR A 93 4.62 2.06 28.27
C THR A 93 5.53 3.18 27.80
N ILE A 94 6.09 2.95 26.62
CA ILE A 94 6.91 3.89 25.87
C ILE A 94 6.03 4.67 24.90
N PHE A 95 5.15 3.96 24.18
CA PHE A 95 4.33 4.54 23.13
C PHE A 95 3.07 3.71 22.87
N THR A 96 1.96 4.39 22.56
CA THR A 96 0.67 3.76 22.24
C THR A 96 0.04 4.49 21.05
N ASP A 97 -0.53 3.73 20.13
CA ASP A 97 -1.30 4.24 18.99
C ASP A 97 -2.57 3.39 18.84
N THR A 98 -3.72 4.03 19.06
CA THR A 98 -5.05 3.42 19.00
C THR A 98 -5.76 3.70 17.67
N GLU A 99 -5.10 4.36 16.72
CA GLU A 99 -5.67 4.61 15.40
C GLU A 99 -5.58 3.36 14.52
N ALA A 100 -6.75 2.81 14.20
CA ALA A 100 -6.89 1.63 13.38
C ALA A 100 -6.39 1.85 11.94
N LYS A 101 -5.51 0.97 11.48
CA LYS A 101 -4.92 0.96 10.13
C LYS A 101 -5.49 -0.24 9.37
N ALA A 102 -6.33 0.04 8.37
CA ALA A 102 -7.03 -0.99 7.59
C ALA A 102 -6.40 -1.18 6.21
N ILE A 103 -6.01 -2.42 5.92
CA ILE A 103 -5.42 -2.88 4.68
C ILE A 103 -6.50 -3.63 3.89
N LYS A 104 -6.94 -3.06 2.77
CA LYS A 104 -8.03 -3.60 1.95
C LYS A 104 -7.48 -4.29 0.70
N ARG A 105 -7.92 -5.53 0.46
CA ARG A 105 -7.54 -6.36 -0.68
C ARG A 105 -8.78 -7.03 -1.24
N GLU A 106 -9.30 -6.48 -2.33
CA GLU A 106 -10.61 -6.90 -2.87
C GLU A 106 -11.67 -6.89 -1.75
N ASP A 107 -12.26 -8.03 -1.45
CA ASP A 107 -13.26 -8.20 -0.39
C ASP A 107 -12.66 -8.58 0.98
N THR A 108 -11.35 -8.72 1.12
CA THR A 108 -10.67 -9.00 2.40
C THR A 108 -10.12 -7.73 3.03
N ILE A 109 -10.30 -7.57 4.34
CA ILE A 109 -9.72 -6.46 5.11
C ILE A 109 -8.92 -7.04 6.27
N VAL A 110 -7.64 -6.67 6.37
CA VAL A 110 -6.83 -6.92 7.55
C VAL A 110 -6.60 -5.58 8.24
N SER A 111 -6.87 -5.49 9.54
CA SER A 111 -6.69 -4.25 10.30
C SER A 111 -5.76 -4.45 11.48
N ILE A 112 -4.87 -3.49 11.68
CA ILE A 112 -4.13 -3.28 12.93
C ILE A 112 -4.97 -2.27 13.70
N ASN A 113 -5.73 -2.73 14.69
CA ASN A 113 -6.73 -1.91 15.37
C ASN A 113 -6.10 -0.93 16.36
N GLY A 114 -4.91 -1.26 16.85
CA GLY A 114 -4.07 -0.45 17.71
C GLY A 114 -2.82 -1.25 18.08
N PHE A 115 -1.81 -0.58 18.61
CA PHE A 115 -0.60 -1.21 19.14
C PHE A 115 0.06 -0.36 20.23
N GLU A 116 0.91 -1.00 21.02
CA GLU A 116 1.65 -0.41 22.13
C GLU A 116 3.06 -1.02 22.22
N LEU A 117 4.04 -0.20 22.61
CA LEU A 117 5.38 -0.64 22.99
C LEU A 117 5.59 -0.39 24.48
N ASP A 118 5.91 -1.46 25.21
CA ASP A 118 6.23 -1.46 26.62
C ASP A 118 7.71 -1.83 26.86
N GLU A 119 8.32 -1.19 27.86
CA GLU A 119 9.55 -1.63 28.50
C GLU A 119 9.20 -2.54 29.69
N VAL A 120 9.80 -3.73 29.73
CA VAL A 120 9.68 -4.67 30.85
C VAL A 120 11.02 -4.77 31.57
N THR A 121 11.02 -4.74 32.90
CA THR A 121 12.22 -4.77 33.75
C THR A 121 12.11 -5.87 34.80
N ASP A 122 13.23 -6.55 35.05
CA ASP A 122 13.42 -7.63 36.04
C ASP A 122 12.30 -8.67 36.01
N PHE A 123 12.39 -9.61 35.08
CA PHE A 123 11.39 -10.65 34.86
C PHE A 123 11.98 -12.07 34.93
N HIS A 124 11.10 -13.06 35.10
CA HIS A 124 11.52 -14.43 35.38
C HIS A 124 12.35 -15.07 34.25
N SER A 125 13.29 -15.96 34.62
CA SER A 125 14.21 -16.63 33.68
C SER A 125 13.53 -17.52 32.64
N ASP A 126 12.27 -17.89 32.85
CA ASP A 126 11.49 -18.67 31.88
C ASP A 126 11.32 -17.93 30.55
N PHE A 127 11.51 -16.60 30.55
CA PHE A 127 11.42 -15.76 29.36
C PHE A 127 12.80 -15.45 28.75
N GLU A 128 13.89 -16.06 29.20
CA GLU A 128 15.21 -15.85 28.60
C GLU A 128 15.22 -16.14 27.10
N ILE A 129 14.60 -17.24 26.65
CA ILE A 129 14.60 -17.63 25.23
C ILE A 129 13.97 -16.55 24.33
N PRO A 130 12.71 -16.11 24.56
CA PRO A 130 12.10 -15.08 23.71
C PRO A 130 12.83 -13.72 23.77
N PHE A 131 13.56 -13.41 24.84
CA PHE A 131 14.34 -12.19 25.00
C PHE A 131 15.85 -12.38 24.75
N LYS A 132 16.24 -13.50 24.12
CA LYS A 132 17.63 -13.84 23.75
C LYS A 132 18.64 -13.74 24.91
N GLY A 133 18.23 -14.20 26.09
CA GLY A 133 19.03 -14.27 27.31
C GLY A 133 18.96 -13.02 28.18
N ASN A 134 18.17 -12.00 27.83
CA ASN A 134 17.97 -10.82 28.67
C ASN A 134 16.73 -11.01 29.56
N THR A 135 16.89 -10.85 30.87
CA THR A 135 15.79 -10.86 31.87
C THR A 135 15.72 -9.59 32.71
N ASP A 136 16.80 -8.83 32.73
CA ASP A 136 16.85 -7.56 33.47
C ASP A 136 16.03 -6.47 32.76
N LYS A 137 16.01 -6.51 31.43
CA LYS A 137 15.32 -5.51 30.60
C LYS A 137 15.01 -6.04 29.20
N GLY A 138 13.84 -5.70 28.68
CA GLY A 138 13.40 -6.00 27.32
C GLY A 138 12.21 -5.14 26.89
N GLY A 139 11.74 -5.34 25.67
CA GLY A 139 10.54 -4.71 25.13
C GLY A 139 9.42 -5.72 24.89
N VAL A 140 8.17 -5.29 25.03
CA VAL A 140 7.00 -6.04 24.57
C VAL A 140 6.18 -5.16 23.65
N VAL A 141 5.90 -5.64 22.44
CA VAL A 141 4.91 -5.00 21.57
C VAL A 141 3.58 -5.72 21.76
N LEU A 142 2.53 -4.96 22.09
CA LEU A 142 1.15 -5.44 22.14
C LEU A 142 0.40 -4.92 20.92
N ALA A 143 -0.43 -5.74 20.29
CA ALA A 143 -1.25 -5.32 19.15
C ALA A 143 -2.57 -6.06 19.11
N GLU A 144 -3.62 -5.40 18.59
CA GLU A 144 -4.88 -6.05 18.24
C GLU A 144 -5.04 -6.11 16.72
N PHE A 145 -5.27 -7.30 16.18
CA PHE A 145 -5.48 -7.51 14.76
C PHE A 145 -6.90 -7.97 14.47
N THR A 146 -7.38 -7.61 13.29
CA THR A 146 -8.64 -8.09 12.74
C THR A 146 -8.41 -8.61 11.32
N VAL A 147 -8.96 -9.78 10.99
CA VAL A 147 -9.21 -10.19 9.60
C VAL A 147 -10.72 -10.27 9.36
N GLU A 148 -11.19 -9.63 8.29
CA GLU A 148 -12.59 -9.57 7.89
C GLU A 148 -12.72 -10.00 6.42
N ASN A 149 -13.63 -10.93 6.14
CA ASN A 149 -13.98 -11.33 4.77
C ASN A 149 -15.36 -10.77 4.42
N LYS A 150 -15.41 -9.76 3.54
CA LYS A 150 -16.64 -9.17 3.02
C LYS A 150 -17.17 -9.87 1.76
N GLY A 151 -16.46 -10.89 1.29
CA GLY A 151 -16.77 -11.62 0.08
C GLY A 151 -17.90 -12.62 0.28
N LYS A 152 -18.20 -13.35 -0.78
CA LYS A 152 -19.25 -14.40 -0.81
C LYS A 152 -18.71 -15.80 -0.57
N GLU A 153 -17.43 -16.00 -0.85
CA GLU A 153 -16.72 -17.26 -0.67
C GLU A 153 -15.80 -17.17 0.56
N PRO A 154 -15.52 -18.29 1.23
CA PRO A 154 -14.53 -18.31 2.30
C PRO A 154 -13.13 -17.97 1.77
N VAL A 155 -12.32 -17.36 2.62
CA VAL A 155 -10.89 -17.13 2.38
C VAL A 155 -10.06 -17.82 3.45
N TYR A 156 -8.78 -18.03 3.17
CA TYR A 156 -7.84 -18.69 4.06
C TYR A 156 -6.73 -17.72 4.45
N PHE A 157 -6.48 -17.56 5.74
CA PHE A 157 -5.55 -16.57 6.27
C PHE A 157 -4.50 -17.23 7.15
N THR A 158 -3.23 -16.95 6.88
CA THR A 158 -2.13 -17.42 7.73
C THR A 158 -2.20 -16.74 9.10
N PRO A 159 -2.02 -17.46 10.20
CA PRO A 159 -2.26 -16.95 11.55
C PRO A 159 -1.12 -16.06 12.08
N SER A 160 -0.18 -15.66 11.22
CA SER A 160 1.07 -15.00 11.62
C SER A 160 1.16 -13.64 10.95
N ILE A 161 1.11 -12.60 11.76
CA ILE A 161 1.58 -11.27 11.40
C ILE A 161 2.92 -11.13 12.12
N ASN A 162 4.01 -10.99 11.38
CA ASN A 162 5.33 -10.85 11.99
C ASN A 162 5.70 -9.38 12.10
N LEU A 163 6.57 -9.05 13.05
CA LEU A 163 7.19 -7.74 13.16
C LEU A 163 8.65 -7.83 12.73
N THR A 164 9.16 -6.77 12.14
CA THR A 164 10.59 -6.58 11.89
C THR A 164 10.96 -5.13 12.17
N PHE A 165 12.24 -4.81 12.20
CA PHE A 165 12.73 -3.45 12.34
C PHE A 165 14.09 -3.32 11.66
N THR A 166 14.51 -2.08 11.44
CA THR A 166 15.81 -1.81 10.82
C THR A 166 16.94 -2.44 11.63
N GLY A 167 17.71 -3.30 10.96
CA GLY A 167 18.84 -3.98 11.57
C GLY A 167 18.47 -5.25 12.35
N ALA A 168 17.21 -5.69 12.30
CA ALA A 168 16.83 -7.04 12.72
C ALA A 168 17.38 -8.08 11.74
N THR A 169 17.85 -9.22 12.26
CA THR A 169 18.34 -10.34 11.43
C THR A 169 17.24 -11.33 11.07
N ASN A 170 16.14 -11.36 11.84
CA ASN A 170 14.99 -12.23 11.66
C ASN A 170 13.70 -11.44 11.93
N SER A 171 12.59 -11.90 11.38
CA SER A 171 11.26 -11.42 11.77
C SER A 171 10.88 -12.01 13.13
N TYR A 172 10.08 -11.26 13.89
CA TYR A 172 9.60 -11.56 15.24
C TYR A 172 8.14 -12.00 15.15
N SER A 173 7.88 -13.27 15.47
CA SER A 173 6.52 -13.79 15.60
C SER A 173 5.94 -13.52 16.98
N SER A 174 4.61 -13.61 17.11
CA SER A 174 3.97 -13.43 18.41
C SER A 174 4.45 -14.50 19.41
N THR A 175 4.73 -14.06 20.63
CA THR A 175 5.18 -14.87 21.76
C THR A 175 3.97 -15.23 22.62
N LYS A 176 3.33 -16.35 22.32
CA LYS A 176 2.08 -16.77 22.97
C LYS A 176 2.18 -16.86 24.49
N SER A 177 3.33 -17.27 25.02
CA SER A 177 3.56 -17.40 26.46
C SER A 177 3.53 -16.08 27.24
N LEU A 178 3.47 -14.92 26.56
CA LEU A 178 3.28 -13.62 27.21
C LEU A 178 1.83 -13.33 27.56
N LEU A 179 0.88 -14.07 26.97
CA LEU A 179 -0.55 -13.95 27.24
C LEU A 179 -1.06 -15.28 27.82
N SER A 180 -1.79 -15.22 28.92
CA SER A 180 -2.37 -16.37 29.61
C SER A 180 -3.60 -16.93 28.90
N ASP A 181 -4.36 -16.08 28.21
CA ASP A 181 -5.60 -16.46 27.52
C ASP A 181 -5.38 -16.70 26.02
N GLU A 182 -4.99 -17.93 25.67
CA GLU A 182 -4.82 -18.35 24.27
C GLU A 182 -6.10 -18.20 23.43
N SER A 183 -7.29 -18.13 24.05
CA SER A 183 -8.55 -17.96 23.30
C SER A 183 -8.73 -16.56 22.71
N LYS A 184 -7.95 -15.59 23.20
CA LYS A 184 -7.89 -14.21 22.68
C LYS A 184 -6.68 -13.95 21.80
N ASP A 185 -5.70 -14.86 21.75
CA ASP A 185 -4.54 -14.74 20.86
C ASP A 185 -5.00 -14.86 19.40
N PHE A 186 -4.68 -13.86 18.58
CA PHE A 186 -5.09 -13.79 17.18
C PHE A 186 -4.67 -15.04 16.40
N SER A 187 -3.43 -15.49 16.60
CA SER A 187 -2.88 -16.65 15.90
C SER A 187 -3.65 -17.92 16.25
N SER A 188 -3.91 -18.14 17.54
CA SER A 188 -4.72 -19.24 18.06
C SER A 188 -6.17 -19.19 17.57
N MET A 189 -6.80 -18.01 17.52
CA MET A 189 -8.16 -17.85 17.00
C MET A 189 -8.25 -18.23 15.51
N VAL A 190 -7.34 -17.74 14.67
CA VAL A 190 -7.30 -18.10 13.24
C VAL A 190 -6.99 -19.59 13.06
N THR A 191 -6.06 -20.14 13.85
CA THR A 191 -5.71 -21.57 13.81
C THR A 191 -6.88 -22.47 14.24
N SER A 192 -7.65 -22.09 15.26
CA SER A 192 -8.83 -22.83 15.72
C SER A 192 -9.91 -22.97 14.64
N LYS A 193 -9.93 -22.02 13.69
CA LYS A 193 -10.81 -22.02 12.52
C LYS A 193 -10.20 -22.72 11.31
N LYS A 194 -9.06 -23.42 11.48
CA LYS A 194 -8.29 -24.04 10.40
C LYS A 194 -7.97 -23.05 9.28
N PHE A 195 -7.57 -21.83 9.67
CA PHE A 195 -7.22 -20.74 8.77
C PHE A 195 -8.39 -20.18 7.94
N LYS A 196 -9.60 -20.73 8.07
CA LYS A 196 -10.75 -20.37 7.26
C LYS A 196 -11.56 -19.23 7.86
N ILE A 197 -11.77 -18.18 7.07
CA ILE A 197 -12.62 -17.02 7.39
C ILE A 197 -13.81 -17.05 6.43
N ASN A 198 -15.00 -17.37 6.94
CA ASN A 198 -16.20 -17.49 6.13
C ASN A 198 -16.65 -16.15 5.57
N ALA A 199 -17.51 -16.18 4.56
CA ALA A 199 -18.14 -14.99 4.00
C ALA A 199 -18.88 -14.19 5.09
N GLY A 200 -18.61 -12.89 5.17
CA GLY A 200 -19.14 -11.97 6.18
C GLY A 200 -18.54 -12.14 7.58
N GLU A 201 -17.57 -13.04 7.77
CA GLU A 201 -16.97 -13.31 9.07
C GLU A 201 -15.84 -12.31 9.38
N LYS A 202 -15.71 -12.01 10.68
CA LYS A 202 -14.62 -11.23 11.24
C LYS A 202 -13.98 -12.00 12.40
N VAL A 203 -12.65 -12.02 12.44
CA VAL A 203 -11.86 -12.58 13.55
C VAL A 203 -10.96 -11.48 14.09
N THR A 204 -11.12 -11.16 15.38
CA THR A 204 -10.31 -10.18 16.09
C THR A 204 -9.62 -10.84 17.27
N GLY A 205 -8.34 -10.55 17.46
CA GLY A 205 -7.57 -11.05 18.60
C GLY A 205 -6.32 -10.23 18.85
N ASN A 206 -5.67 -10.52 19.97
CA ASN A 206 -4.48 -9.83 20.45
C ASN A 206 -3.22 -10.60 20.09
N ALA A 207 -2.08 -9.91 20.09
CA ALA A 207 -0.78 -10.52 19.97
C ALA A 207 0.22 -9.76 20.84
N ALA A 208 1.14 -10.50 21.45
CA ALA A 208 2.29 -9.95 22.18
C ALA A 208 3.57 -10.41 21.50
N TYR A 209 4.57 -9.54 21.39
CA TYR A 209 5.86 -9.85 20.78
C TYR A 209 6.98 -9.52 21.77
N ALA A 210 7.81 -10.51 22.10
CA ALA A 210 9.01 -10.28 22.88
C ALA A 210 10.10 -9.63 22.04
N ILE A 211 10.70 -8.57 22.56
CA ILE A 211 11.79 -7.82 21.95
C ILE A 211 12.97 -7.83 22.93
N ASP A 212 14.10 -8.37 22.48
CA ASP A 212 15.34 -8.35 23.24
C ASP A 212 15.88 -6.92 23.45
N LEU A 213 16.73 -6.72 24.46
CA LEU A 213 17.25 -5.39 24.81
C LEU A 213 17.87 -4.65 23.60
N ALA A 214 18.71 -5.33 22.83
CA ALA A 214 19.32 -4.75 21.62
C ALA A 214 18.28 -4.38 20.54
N GLY A 215 17.19 -5.14 20.45
CA GLY A 215 16.06 -4.82 19.57
C GLY A 215 15.33 -3.57 20.04
N LEU A 216 15.04 -3.48 21.35
CA LEU A 216 14.37 -2.33 21.96
C LEU A 216 15.17 -1.04 21.70
N GLU A 217 16.48 -1.05 21.94
CA GLU A 217 17.35 0.11 21.69
C GLU A 217 17.34 0.56 20.21
N LYS A 218 17.32 -0.40 19.27
CA LYS A 218 17.21 -0.08 17.83
C LYS A 218 15.85 0.52 17.49
N ILE A 219 14.77 -0.02 18.05
CA ILE A 219 13.41 0.48 17.83
C ILE A 219 13.25 1.89 18.40
N GLU A 220 13.77 2.16 19.59
CA GLU A 220 13.76 3.50 20.18
C GLU A 220 14.56 4.49 19.32
N LYS A 221 15.72 4.07 18.80
CA LYS A 221 16.57 4.92 17.94
C LYS A 221 15.92 5.24 16.60
N GLU A 222 15.38 4.24 15.91
CA GLU A 222 14.81 4.39 14.56
C GLU A 222 13.36 4.87 14.59
N GLY A 223 12.65 4.63 15.70
CA GLY A 223 11.27 5.04 15.95
C GLY A 223 10.21 4.20 15.23
N LEU A 224 10.58 3.12 14.56
CA LEU A 224 9.67 2.32 13.74
C LEU A 224 9.87 0.81 13.93
N ILE A 225 8.75 0.09 13.92
CA ILE A 225 8.67 -1.33 13.61
C ILE A 225 7.87 -1.47 12.30
N THR A 226 8.11 -2.53 11.54
CA THR A 226 7.35 -2.88 10.35
C THR A 226 6.56 -4.15 10.62
N ALA A 227 5.23 -4.09 10.47
CA ALA A 227 4.39 -5.27 10.47
C ALA A 227 4.30 -5.88 9.06
N GLU A 228 4.56 -7.18 8.95
CA GLU A 228 4.39 -8.00 7.76
C GLU A 228 2.96 -8.56 7.76
N VAL A 229 2.05 -7.87 7.08
CA VAL A 229 0.63 -8.24 7.01
C VAL A 229 0.40 -9.15 5.80
N PRO A 230 0.17 -10.46 6.00
CA PRO A 230 0.06 -11.39 4.89
C PRO A 230 -1.23 -11.16 4.09
N ALA A 231 -1.21 -11.60 2.83
CA ALA A 231 -2.42 -11.73 2.04
C ALA A 231 -3.28 -12.94 2.50
N ALA A 232 -4.55 -12.91 2.14
CA ALA A 232 -5.42 -14.08 2.22
C ALA A 232 -5.26 -14.95 0.98
N PHE A 233 -5.79 -16.17 1.03
CA PHE A 233 -5.77 -17.15 -0.05
C PHE A 233 -7.19 -17.60 -0.38
N SER A 234 -7.44 -17.87 -1.66
CA SER A 234 -8.73 -18.30 -2.18
C SER A 234 -9.00 -19.80 -2.03
N LYS A 235 -7.97 -20.59 -1.68
CA LYS A 235 -8.06 -22.06 -1.59
C LYS A 235 -7.54 -22.58 -0.26
N GLU A 236 -8.20 -23.64 0.22
CA GLU A 236 -7.77 -24.38 1.41
C GLU A 236 -6.41 -25.02 1.16
N ASP A 237 -5.55 -25.01 2.19
CA ASP A 237 -4.22 -25.63 2.17
C ASP A 237 -3.31 -25.19 0.99
N SER A 238 -3.58 -24.03 0.37
CA SER A 238 -2.75 -23.48 -0.69
C SER A 238 -2.15 -22.13 -0.29
N PHE A 239 -0.84 -22.13 -0.09
CA PHE A 239 -0.01 -20.93 0.10
C PHE A 239 0.75 -20.57 -1.19
N LYS A 240 0.18 -20.96 -2.34
CA LYS A 240 0.74 -20.66 -3.65
C LYS A 240 0.37 -19.23 -4.05
N ARG A 241 1.25 -18.58 -4.80
CA ARG A 241 1.05 -17.18 -5.20
C ARG A 241 -0.17 -17.00 -6.09
N GLU A 242 -0.50 -18.00 -6.91
CA GLU A 242 -1.64 -17.94 -7.83
C GLU A 242 -3.00 -17.98 -7.11
N ASP A 243 -3.01 -18.44 -5.85
CA ASP A 243 -4.21 -18.49 -5.03
C ASP A 243 -4.31 -17.31 -4.07
N MET A 244 -3.30 -16.43 -4.05
CA MET A 244 -3.20 -15.27 -3.16
C MET A 244 -4.16 -14.15 -3.58
N ILE A 245 -4.84 -13.55 -2.62
CA ILE A 245 -5.78 -12.43 -2.81
C ILE A 245 -5.06 -11.14 -2.42
N GLY A 246 -4.68 -10.35 -3.43
CA GLY A 246 -3.81 -9.20 -3.26
C GLY A 246 -2.36 -9.62 -2.99
N GLU A 247 -1.64 -8.88 -2.16
CA GLU A 247 -0.23 -9.15 -1.80
C GLU A 247 0.04 -8.87 -0.32
N ASP A 248 1.11 -9.47 0.21
CA ASP A 248 1.64 -9.13 1.53
C ASP A 248 1.98 -7.64 1.58
N GLU A 249 1.67 -6.99 2.70
CA GLU A 249 1.89 -5.56 2.89
C GLU A 249 2.82 -5.30 4.06
N LEU A 250 3.73 -4.33 3.90
CA LEU A 250 4.60 -3.86 4.96
C LEU A 250 4.00 -2.58 5.52
N VAL A 251 3.71 -2.57 6.82
CA VAL A 251 3.09 -1.43 7.50
C VAL A 251 4.04 -0.92 8.57
N ASN A 252 4.57 0.30 8.37
CA ASN A 252 5.41 0.95 9.37
C ASN A 252 4.57 1.49 10.52
N LEU A 253 4.84 1.00 11.72
CA LEU A 253 4.20 1.37 12.99
C LEU A 253 5.16 2.26 13.78
N ALA A 254 4.69 3.45 14.14
CA ALA A 254 5.44 4.38 14.99
C ALA A 254 5.64 3.81 16.38
N MET A 255 6.85 3.85 16.92
CA MET A 255 7.15 3.36 18.27
C MET A 255 7.55 4.50 19.23
N ASN A 256 7.54 5.74 18.73
CA ASN A 256 7.73 6.99 19.44
C ASN A 256 7.34 8.18 18.54
N GLU A 257 7.48 9.40 19.05
CA GLU A 257 7.19 10.64 18.31
C GLU A 257 7.99 10.77 17.00
N LYS A 258 9.28 10.40 17.01
CA LYS A 258 10.12 10.40 15.80
C LYS A 258 9.53 9.49 14.71
N GLY A 259 9.04 8.32 15.09
CA GLY A 259 8.34 7.40 14.19
C GLY A 259 7.06 7.99 13.63
N SER A 260 6.27 8.68 14.46
CA SER A 260 5.02 9.34 14.06
C SER A 260 5.26 10.46 13.05
N ASP A 261 6.25 11.30 13.31
CA ASP A 261 6.66 12.39 12.41
C ASP A 261 7.15 11.82 11.07
N LYS A 262 7.95 10.76 11.13
CA LYS A 262 8.43 10.07 9.95
C LYS A 262 7.29 9.50 9.11
N ASN A 263 6.41 8.71 9.70
CA ASN A 263 5.23 8.14 9.03
C ASN A 263 4.37 9.24 8.37
N THR A 264 4.17 10.37 9.06
CA THR A 264 3.42 11.52 8.55
C THR A 264 4.11 12.15 7.34
N SER A 265 5.42 12.38 7.43
CA SER A 265 6.20 12.97 6.33
C SER A 265 6.25 12.05 5.10
N GLU A 266 6.39 10.74 5.31
CA GLU A 266 6.53 9.75 4.25
C GLU A 266 5.20 9.26 3.69
N ALA A 267 4.06 9.64 4.28
CA ALA A 267 2.72 9.31 3.78
C ALA A 267 2.48 9.84 2.36
N LYS A 268 3.11 10.97 1.99
CA LYS A 268 3.00 11.59 0.67
C LYS A 268 3.97 11.02 -0.36
N LEU A 269 4.93 10.21 0.07
CA LEU A 269 5.94 9.64 -0.80
C LEU A 269 5.43 8.36 -1.47
N TYR A 270 5.85 8.14 -2.71
CA TYR A 270 5.70 6.85 -3.38
C TYR A 270 6.38 5.75 -2.56
N LYS A 271 5.70 4.61 -2.45
CA LYS A 271 6.08 3.49 -1.59
C LYS A 271 7.07 2.58 -2.30
N ASP A 272 8.31 3.03 -2.41
CA ASP A 272 9.43 2.16 -2.78
C ASP A 272 10.00 1.41 -1.57
N LYS A 273 10.94 0.49 -1.81
CA LYS A 273 11.49 -0.39 -0.77
C LYS A 273 12.19 0.39 0.34
N VAL A 274 12.85 1.50 -0.01
CA VAL A 274 13.59 2.34 0.95
C VAL A 274 12.64 2.93 1.99
N THR A 275 11.46 3.37 1.56
CA THR A 275 10.39 3.85 2.44
C THR A 275 9.76 2.69 3.23
N LEU A 276 9.37 1.62 2.53
CA LEU A 276 8.62 0.50 3.12
C LEU A 276 9.41 -0.27 4.18
N GLU A 277 10.74 -0.40 4.02
CA GLU A 277 11.60 -1.15 4.94
C GLU A 277 12.42 -0.23 5.86
N ASN A 278 12.09 1.06 5.92
CA ASN A 278 12.76 2.03 6.80
C ASN A 278 14.30 2.05 6.63
N TRP A 279 14.79 2.22 5.40
CA TRP A 279 16.24 2.20 5.11
C TRP A 279 16.95 3.53 5.42
N GLY A 280 16.22 4.55 5.82
CA GLY A 280 16.75 5.89 6.09
C GLY A 280 15.67 6.95 5.99
N GLU A 281 16.08 8.22 5.93
CA GLU A 281 15.17 9.37 5.87
C GLU A 281 15.10 9.93 4.45
N LYS A 282 13.89 10.29 4.02
CA LYS A 282 13.65 10.98 2.74
C LYS A 282 13.11 12.38 2.97
N THR A 283 13.72 13.35 2.30
CA THR A 283 13.21 14.71 2.22
C THR A 283 12.78 15.00 0.79
N LEU A 284 11.52 15.36 0.57
CA LEU A 284 11.02 15.69 -0.76
C LEU A 284 11.71 16.95 -1.30
N LEU A 285 12.32 16.84 -2.48
CA LEU A 285 12.96 17.97 -3.18
C LEU A 285 12.03 18.55 -4.24
N GLN A 286 11.39 17.67 -5.00
CA GLN A 286 10.52 18.02 -6.11
C GLN A 286 9.59 16.86 -6.44
N GLU A 287 8.39 17.17 -6.91
CA GLU A 287 7.49 16.18 -7.47
C GLU A 287 6.69 16.72 -8.65
N ASN A 288 6.18 15.80 -9.46
CA ASN A 288 5.05 16.04 -10.33
C ASN A 288 4.20 14.77 -10.33
N THR A 289 3.07 14.79 -9.62
CA THR A 289 2.20 13.63 -9.41
C THR A 289 1.05 13.55 -10.42
N ALA A 290 0.94 14.51 -11.34
CA ALA A 290 -0.16 14.65 -12.30
C ALA A 290 0.33 14.75 -13.75
N LEU A 291 1.44 14.10 -14.08
CA LEU A 291 2.05 14.15 -15.41
C LEU A 291 1.21 13.39 -16.45
N ASN A 292 0.75 12.19 -16.11
CA ASN A 292 -0.15 11.34 -16.90
C ASN A 292 0.19 11.22 -18.40
N LYS A 293 1.49 11.17 -18.73
CA LYS A 293 1.96 11.01 -20.10
C LYS A 293 1.85 9.55 -20.52
N LYS A 294 1.40 9.30 -21.74
CA LYS A 294 1.12 7.96 -22.25
C LYS A 294 1.97 7.66 -23.47
N GLU A 295 2.56 6.48 -23.48
CA GLU A 295 3.29 5.91 -24.60
C GLU A 295 2.86 4.45 -24.79
N LYS A 296 3.24 3.85 -25.93
CA LYS A 296 2.90 2.45 -26.22
C LYS A 296 4.14 1.61 -26.52
N ILE A 297 4.14 0.40 -26.00
CA ILE A 297 5.07 -0.66 -26.39
C ILE A 297 4.21 -1.83 -26.87
N GLY A 298 4.10 -1.98 -28.19
CA GLY A 298 3.21 -2.97 -28.79
C GLY A 298 1.75 -2.69 -28.45
N LYS A 299 1.10 -3.63 -27.76
CA LYS A 299 -0.28 -3.50 -27.27
C LYS A 299 -0.37 -3.04 -25.81
N THR A 300 0.76 -2.80 -25.15
CA THR A 300 0.78 -2.28 -23.78
C THR A 300 0.80 -0.75 -23.79
N GLU A 301 -0.15 -0.12 -23.11
CA GLU A 301 -0.07 1.30 -22.79
C GLU A 301 0.75 1.50 -21.51
N VAL A 302 1.74 2.38 -21.59
CA VAL A 302 2.61 2.77 -20.48
C VAL A 302 2.29 4.21 -20.12
N THR A 303 1.69 4.42 -18.96
CA THR A 303 1.39 5.76 -18.45
C THR A 303 2.40 6.12 -17.38
N LEU A 304 3.19 7.18 -17.58
CA LEU A 304 3.96 7.82 -16.51
C LEU A 304 3.01 8.75 -15.74
N GLU A 305 2.52 8.29 -14.60
CA GLU A 305 1.58 9.04 -13.75
C GLU A 305 2.29 10.24 -13.11
N GLY A 306 3.51 10.03 -12.61
CA GLY A 306 4.29 11.07 -11.96
C GLY A 306 5.66 10.61 -11.47
N TYR A 307 6.38 11.54 -10.85
CA TYR A 307 7.69 11.28 -10.25
C TYR A 307 7.93 12.10 -8.99
N GLN A 308 8.86 11.63 -8.15
CA GLN A 308 9.36 12.32 -6.97
C GLN A 308 10.88 12.24 -6.91
N PHE A 309 11.53 13.39 -6.73
CA PHE A 309 12.93 13.50 -6.33
C PHE A 309 12.98 13.71 -4.82
N THR A 310 13.75 12.87 -4.13
CA THR A 310 13.94 12.95 -2.68
C THR A 310 15.42 12.94 -2.36
N GLU A 311 15.85 13.82 -1.46
CA GLU A 311 17.14 13.64 -0.79
C GLU A 311 17.02 12.46 0.15
N PHE A 312 18.00 11.56 0.11
CA PHE A 312 17.98 10.34 0.88
C PHE A 312 19.21 10.23 1.77
N LYS A 313 18.96 10.04 3.07
CA LYS A 313 20.00 9.78 4.06
C LYS A 313 19.81 8.36 4.59
N PRO A 314 20.64 7.38 4.19
CA PRO A 314 20.54 6.02 4.72
C PRO A 314 20.83 6.01 6.22
N ASN A 315 20.14 5.13 6.96
CA ASN A 315 20.51 4.86 8.34
C ASN A 315 21.77 3.98 8.42
N GLU A 316 22.29 3.80 9.63
CA GLU A 316 23.57 3.12 9.86
C GLU A 316 23.59 1.70 9.30
N ASP A 317 22.50 0.93 9.45
CA ASP A 317 22.40 -0.44 8.93
C ASP A 317 22.40 -0.51 7.39
N LYS A 318 22.08 0.58 6.69
CA LYS A 318 21.99 0.62 5.22
C LYS A 318 23.05 1.51 4.56
N ALA A 319 23.78 2.32 5.31
CA ALA A 319 24.74 3.30 4.80
C ALA A 319 25.80 2.69 3.86
N SER A 320 26.30 1.49 4.18
CA SER A 320 27.30 0.79 3.36
C SER A 320 26.83 0.52 1.93
N ARG A 321 25.52 0.35 1.70
CA ARG A 321 24.91 0.12 0.38
C ARG A 321 25.01 1.34 -0.54
N PHE A 322 25.19 2.53 0.03
CA PHE A 322 25.26 3.80 -0.69
C PHE A 322 26.65 4.44 -0.61
N SER A 323 27.67 3.68 -0.19
CA SER A 323 29.04 4.18 0.03
C SER A 323 29.70 4.78 -1.22
N SER A 324 29.26 4.39 -2.43
CA SER A 324 29.73 4.98 -3.69
C SER A 324 29.26 6.43 -3.94
N PHE A 325 28.36 6.97 -3.11
CA PHE A 325 27.79 8.31 -3.25
C PHE A 325 28.29 9.24 -2.13
N GLU A 326 29.58 9.60 -2.19
CA GLU A 326 30.27 10.37 -1.15
C GLU A 326 29.65 11.76 -0.91
N ASN A 327 29.05 12.37 -1.94
CA ASN A 327 28.47 13.70 -1.88
C ASN A 327 26.96 13.71 -1.53
N GLY A 328 26.43 12.57 -1.09
CA GLY A 328 25.02 12.39 -0.76
C GLY A 328 24.20 11.80 -1.90
N VAL A 329 22.97 11.39 -1.56
CA VAL A 329 22.10 10.61 -2.44
C VAL A 329 20.81 11.36 -2.73
N VAL A 330 20.43 11.39 -4.00
CA VAL A 330 19.06 11.74 -4.43
C VAL A 330 18.42 10.50 -5.04
N LEU A 331 17.21 10.17 -4.60
CA LEU A 331 16.39 9.12 -5.20
C LEU A 331 15.33 9.75 -6.10
N LEU A 332 15.27 9.29 -7.35
CA LEU A 332 14.14 9.54 -8.25
C LEU A 332 13.24 8.30 -8.24
N THR A 333 12.00 8.46 -7.77
CA THR A 333 10.97 7.42 -7.85
C THR A 333 9.94 7.83 -8.89
N ALA A 334 9.86 7.08 -10.00
CA ALA A 334 8.88 7.27 -11.07
C ALA A 334 7.74 6.25 -10.94
N LYS A 335 6.48 6.72 -10.96
CA LYS A 335 5.29 5.88 -10.87
C LYS A 335 4.65 5.73 -12.25
N PHE A 336 4.47 4.47 -12.64
CA PHE A 336 3.81 4.09 -13.87
C PHE A 336 2.52 3.32 -13.59
N LYS A 337 1.61 3.43 -14.54
CA LYS A 337 0.50 2.50 -14.72
C LYS A 337 0.67 1.80 -16.06
N LEU A 338 0.66 0.48 -16.02
CA LEU A 338 0.73 -0.38 -17.20
C LEU A 338 -0.65 -0.92 -17.50
N ASP A 339 -1.06 -0.89 -18.76
CA ASP A 339 -2.27 -1.56 -19.25
C ASP A 339 -1.89 -2.57 -20.34
N ASN A 340 -1.86 -3.85 -19.99
CA ASN A 340 -1.35 -4.92 -20.83
C ASN A 340 -2.47 -5.55 -21.68
N GLN A 341 -2.67 -5.04 -22.89
CA GLN A 341 -3.60 -5.62 -23.88
C GLN A 341 -2.89 -6.57 -24.87
N GLY A 342 -1.68 -7.01 -24.52
CA GLY A 342 -0.91 -8.01 -25.26
C GLY A 342 -1.39 -9.44 -25.03
N ASP A 343 -0.79 -10.39 -25.75
CA ASP A 343 -0.94 -11.83 -25.63
C ASP A 343 0.22 -12.48 -24.85
N TYR A 344 0.81 -11.72 -23.94
CA TYR A 344 1.97 -12.08 -23.12
C TYR A 344 1.81 -11.51 -21.70
N ASP A 345 2.47 -12.15 -20.73
CA ASP A 345 2.64 -11.59 -19.39
C ASP A 345 3.89 -10.71 -19.36
N ILE A 346 3.82 -9.57 -18.68
CA ILE A 346 4.95 -8.63 -18.56
C ILE A 346 5.73 -8.94 -17.29
N SER A 347 7.04 -9.13 -17.38
CA SER A 347 7.90 -9.24 -16.21
C SER A 347 8.07 -7.90 -15.52
N LEU A 348 7.52 -7.74 -14.31
CA LEU A 348 7.69 -6.51 -13.53
C LEU A 348 9.06 -6.43 -12.85
N THR A 349 9.71 -7.59 -12.66
CA THR A 349 11.04 -7.72 -12.04
C THR A 349 12.19 -7.57 -13.03
N SER A 350 12.01 -8.00 -14.29
CA SER A 350 13.06 -7.96 -15.31
C SER A 350 12.93 -6.75 -16.24
N SER A 351 11.73 -6.16 -16.33
CA SER A 351 11.55 -4.86 -16.99
C SER A 351 12.30 -3.78 -16.23
N SER A 352 12.80 -2.80 -16.97
CA SER A 352 13.68 -1.75 -16.43
C SER A 352 13.54 -0.47 -17.22
N SER A 353 14.00 0.62 -16.63
CA SER A 353 14.03 1.93 -17.26
C SER A 353 15.45 2.49 -17.25
N THR A 354 15.78 3.25 -18.28
CA THR A 354 17.00 4.05 -18.37
C THR A 354 16.61 5.51 -18.20
N LEU A 355 17.31 6.22 -17.32
CA LEU A 355 17.17 7.66 -17.16
C LEU A 355 18.36 8.33 -17.84
N LEU A 356 18.08 9.15 -18.85
CA LEU A 356 19.04 10.04 -19.45
C LEU A 356 18.97 11.40 -18.75
N VAL A 357 20.12 11.87 -18.28
CA VAL A 357 20.28 13.13 -17.56
C VAL A 357 21.25 14.05 -18.29
N ASN A 358 21.35 15.30 -17.86
CA ASN A 358 22.25 16.30 -18.44
C ASN A 358 22.06 16.44 -19.97
N ASN A 359 20.81 16.62 -20.40
CA ASN A 359 20.43 16.71 -21.82
C ASN A 359 20.84 15.49 -22.65
N GLY A 360 20.76 14.29 -22.07
CA GLY A 360 21.07 13.03 -22.75
C GLY A 360 22.54 12.63 -22.78
N SER A 361 23.45 13.43 -22.21
CA SER A 361 24.88 13.13 -22.22
C SER A 361 25.31 12.08 -21.19
N GLN A 362 24.48 11.81 -20.20
CA GLN A 362 24.72 10.85 -19.14
C GLN A 362 23.49 9.95 -18.98
N LYS A 363 23.72 8.72 -18.54
CA LYS A 363 22.66 7.73 -18.32
C LYS A 363 22.84 7.01 -17.00
N THR A 364 21.73 6.67 -16.37
CA THR A 364 21.66 5.78 -15.21
C THR A 364 20.53 4.77 -15.41
N LEU A 365 20.64 3.60 -14.79
CA LEU A 365 19.64 2.54 -14.86
C LEU A 365 18.79 2.56 -13.59
N SER A 366 17.57 2.05 -13.69
CA SER A 366 16.76 1.83 -12.50
C SER A 366 17.33 0.71 -11.63
N GLU A 367 17.24 0.91 -10.32
CA GLU A 367 17.76 0.01 -9.30
C GLU A 367 16.63 -0.90 -8.78
N GLY A 368 16.50 -2.08 -9.37
CA GLY A 368 15.48 -3.07 -8.98
C GLY A 368 15.55 -3.48 -7.50
N MET A 369 16.72 -3.40 -6.87
CA MET A 369 16.88 -3.68 -5.43
C MET A 369 16.15 -2.68 -4.52
N LEU A 370 15.81 -1.49 -5.04
CA LEU A 370 15.10 -0.44 -4.31
C LEU A 370 13.58 -0.47 -4.59
N VAL A 371 13.12 -1.40 -5.41
CA VAL A 371 11.71 -1.62 -5.71
C VAL A 371 11.22 -2.82 -4.91
N LYS A 372 10.02 -2.71 -4.32
CA LYS A 372 9.32 -3.90 -3.80
C LYS A 372 8.72 -4.64 -4.99
N SER A 373 9.26 -5.81 -5.30
CA SER A 373 8.71 -6.65 -6.35
C SER A 373 7.34 -7.19 -5.93
N PRO A 374 6.35 -7.17 -6.84
CA PRO A 374 5.10 -7.88 -6.61
C PRO A 374 5.38 -9.37 -6.45
N ALA A 375 4.56 -10.07 -5.67
CA ALA A 375 4.80 -11.47 -5.35
C ALA A 375 4.82 -12.34 -6.61
N SER A 376 3.90 -12.07 -7.55
CA SER A 376 3.82 -12.77 -8.84
C SER A 376 5.02 -12.50 -9.76
N GLY A 377 5.72 -11.37 -9.55
CA GLY A 377 6.76 -10.87 -10.44
C GLY A 377 6.27 -10.48 -11.85
N LYS A 378 4.96 -10.54 -12.11
CA LYS A 378 4.37 -10.35 -13.45
C LYS A 378 3.09 -9.53 -13.44
N LEU A 379 2.83 -8.85 -14.56
CA LEU A 379 1.53 -8.30 -14.90
C LEU A 379 0.93 -9.18 -16.01
N GLU A 380 -0.19 -9.83 -15.69
CA GLU A 380 -0.82 -10.77 -16.61
C GLU A 380 -1.40 -10.10 -17.85
N GLN A 381 -1.52 -10.87 -18.94
CA GLN A 381 -2.27 -10.45 -20.13
C GLN A 381 -3.69 -10.00 -19.80
N GLY A 382 -4.13 -8.92 -20.44
CA GLY A 382 -5.46 -8.31 -20.25
C GLY A 382 -5.64 -7.55 -18.93
N LYS A 383 -4.59 -7.39 -18.11
CA LYS A 383 -4.65 -6.70 -16.83
C LYS A 383 -3.93 -5.35 -16.88
N SER A 384 -4.32 -4.47 -15.95
CA SER A 384 -3.59 -3.25 -15.65
C SER A 384 -3.00 -3.31 -14.25
N GLY A 385 -1.88 -2.64 -14.01
CA GLY A 385 -1.22 -2.62 -12.71
C GLY A 385 -0.28 -1.44 -12.53
N ASP A 386 0.00 -1.13 -11.27
CA ASP A 386 0.97 -0.11 -10.88
C ASP A 386 2.39 -0.69 -10.97
N TRP A 387 3.34 0.14 -11.40
CA TRP A 387 4.75 -0.23 -11.49
C TRP A 387 5.60 0.99 -11.14
N ILE A 388 6.61 0.81 -10.28
CA ILE A 388 7.52 1.91 -9.90
C ILE A 388 8.93 1.60 -10.34
N GLN A 389 9.69 2.64 -10.66
CA GLN A 389 11.13 2.55 -10.95
C GLN A 389 11.87 3.57 -10.08
N VAL A 390 12.97 3.14 -9.49
CA VAL A 390 13.79 3.98 -8.60
C VAL A 390 15.18 4.14 -9.21
N PHE A 391 15.72 5.35 -9.19
CA PHE A 391 17.07 5.66 -9.63
C PHE A 391 17.84 6.31 -8.50
N VAL A 392 19.14 5.99 -8.40
CA VAL A 392 20.05 6.61 -7.45
C VAL A 392 20.93 7.61 -8.18
N LEU A 393 20.93 8.85 -7.68
CA LEU A 393 21.61 10.00 -8.28
C LEU A 393 22.59 10.57 -7.27
N ASP A 394 23.77 10.99 -7.75
CA ASP A 394 24.69 11.78 -6.96
C ASP A 394 24.07 13.16 -6.68
N LYS A 395 24.02 13.53 -5.39
CA LYS A 395 23.37 14.76 -4.96
C LYS A 395 24.09 16.00 -5.47
N GLU A 396 25.41 16.03 -5.50
CA GLU A 396 26.16 17.18 -5.99
C GLU A 396 25.90 17.42 -7.49
N GLN A 397 25.92 16.37 -8.30
CA GLN A 397 25.59 16.45 -9.73
C GLN A 397 24.13 16.88 -9.95
N TYR A 398 23.21 16.32 -9.15
CA TYR A 398 21.81 16.75 -9.18
C TYR A 398 21.69 18.25 -8.89
N ASP A 399 22.28 18.71 -7.79
CA ASP A 399 22.14 20.07 -7.30
C ASP A 399 22.81 21.12 -8.19
N LYS A 400 23.94 20.79 -8.82
CA LYS A 400 24.72 21.74 -9.62
C LYS A 400 24.43 21.68 -11.12
N ILE A 401 23.94 20.54 -11.64
CA ILE A 401 23.89 20.30 -13.08
C ILE A 401 22.53 19.77 -13.52
N TRP A 402 22.01 18.71 -12.91
CA TRP A 402 20.88 17.97 -13.50
C TRP A 402 19.52 18.58 -13.20
N LYS A 403 19.32 19.15 -12.01
CA LYS A 403 17.99 19.58 -11.58
C LYS A 403 17.36 20.61 -12.52
N ASP A 404 18.15 21.40 -13.25
CA ASP A 404 17.67 22.45 -14.15
C ASP A 404 17.75 22.06 -15.64
N LYS A 405 17.90 20.76 -15.94
CA LYS A 405 18.04 20.22 -17.30
C LYS A 405 16.92 19.25 -17.64
N SER A 406 16.88 18.81 -18.90
CA SER A 406 15.91 17.79 -19.31
C SER A 406 16.27 16.42 -18.74
N PHE A 407 15.22 15.69 -18.38
CA PHE A 407 15.27 14.28 -18.06
C PHE A 407 14.48 13.52 -19.12
N VAL A 408 15.05 12.41 -19.58
CA VAL A 408 14.37 11.50 -20.50
C VAL A 408 14.36 10.12 -19.86
N LEU A 409 13.18 9.54 -19.74
CA LEU A 409 12.98 8.21 -19.18
C LEU A 409 12.58 7.25 -20.28
N GLU A 410 13.43 6.27 -20.54
CA GLU A 410 13.21 5.23 -21.53
C GLU A 410 12.85 3.93 -20.82
N THR A 411 11.61 3.47 -20.98
CA THR A 411 11.09 2.26 -20.35
C THR A 411 11.11 1.10 -21.33
N ARG A 412 11.69 -0.03 -20.90
CA ARG A 412 11.71 -1.28 -21.63
C ARG A 412 10.95 -2.37 -20.87
N LEU A 413 9.97 -2.95 -21.54
CA LEU A 413 9.19 -4.06 -21.02
C LEU A 413 9.67 -5.40 -21.60
N LEU A 414 9.79 -6.39 -20.72
CA LEU A 414 10.18 -7.75 -21.06
C LEU A 414 9.01 -8.71 -20.83
N ASP A 415 8.92 -9.70 -21.71
CA ASP A 415 8.02 -10.83 -21.58
C ASP A 415 8.49 -11.72 -20.40
N TYR A 416 7.53 -12.17 -19.59
CA TYR A 416 7.82 -12.91 -18.36
C TYR A 416 8.43 -14.29 -18.62
N ASP A 417 7.94 -15.03 -19.61
CA ASP A 417 8.36 -16.42 -19.85
C ASP A 417 9.68 -16.50 -20.61
N THR A 418 9.90 -15.58 -21.55
CA THR A 418 11.04 -15.61 -22.46
C THR A 418 12.15 -14.64 -22.09
N SER A 419 11.88 -13.68 -21.20
CA SER A 419 12.75 -12.52 -20.92
C SER A 419 13.09 -11.69 -22.16
N ALA A 420 12.40 -11.92 -23.28
CA ALA A 420 12.61 -11.17 -24.51
C ALA A 420 11.94 -9.80 -24.40
N SER A 421 12.46 -8.82 -25.12
CA SER A 421 11.78 -7.53 -25.25
C SER A 421 10.46 -7.72 -25.99
N ILE A 422 9.37 -7.25 -25.39
CA ILE A 422 7.99 -7.37 -25.88
C ILE A 422 7.81 -6.81 -27.30
N GLU A 423 8.67 -5.87 -27.69
CA GLU A 423 8.81 -5.40 -29.06
C GLU A 423 10.29 -5.13 -29.30
N LYS A 424 10.97 -5.97 -30.09
CA LYS A 424 12.43 -5.93 -30.28
C LYS A 424 12.98 -4.50 -30.40
N GLY A 425 13.56 -4.00 -29.30
CA GLY A 425 14.25 -2.71 -29.24
C GLY A 425 13.36 -1.48 -29.07
N LYS A 426 12.04 -1.61 -28.92
CA LYS A 426 11.16 -0.45 -28.67
C LYS A 426 11.08 -0.14 -27.18
N THR A 427 11.09 1.16 -26.89
CA THR A 427 10.92 1.72 -25.55
C THR A 427 9.81 2.76 -25.55
N ALA A 428 9.14 2.92 -24.41
CA ALA A 428 8.30 4.07 -24.14
C ALA A 428 9.23 5.20 -23.65
N THR A 429 9.15 6.38 -24.27
CA THR A 429 10.05 7.49 -23.96
C THR A 429 9.27 8.68 -23.39
N PHE A 430 9.65 9.12 -22.20
CA PHE A 430 9.02 10.24 -21.52
C PHE A 430 10.06 11.33 -21.27
N GLU A 431 9.92 12.46 -21.95
CA GLU A 431 10.73 13.65 -21.67
C GLU A 431 9.98 14.62 -20.78
N TRP A 432 10.67 15.18 -19.80
CA TRP A 432 10.24 16.40 -19.14
C TRP A 432 11.42 17.36 -18.97
N LYS A 433 11.09 18.64 -19.12
CA LYS A 433 11.98 19.74 -18.76
C LYS A 433 11.47 20.32 -17.46
N LYS A 434 12.40 20.77 -16.63
CA LYS A 434 12.04 21.64 -15.53
C LYS A 434 11.71 23.03 -16.06
#